data_AF-A0A947YPL8-F1
#
_entry.id   AF-A0A947YPL8-F1
#
_cell.length_a   1.000
_cell.length_b   1.000
_cell.length_c   1.000
_cell.angle_alpha   90.00
_cell.angle_beta   90.00
_cell.angle_gamma   90.00
#
_symmetry.space_group_name_H-M   'P 1'
#
loop_
_entity.id
_entity.type
_entity.pdbx_description
1 polymer ?
#
loop_
_entity_poly.entity_id
_entity_poly.type
_entity_poly.pdbx_seq_one_letter_code
_entity_poly.pdbx_strand_id
1 'polypeptide(L)'
;MALLARKEVERYTYGDYLSWPDDERWELIEGVAYDMSPAPSRWHQQIAGELFKQIAVFLTGKKCEAYFAPFDVRLPEADEDDSEVM
;
A
#
# COMPACT_ATOMS: atom_id res chain seq x y z
N MET A 1 8.76 -10.74 16.00
CA MET A 1 8.18 -9.41 15.69
C MET A 1 9.34 -8.54 15.29
N ALA A 2 9.54 -8.31 13.99
CA ALA A 2 10.54 -7.34 13.55
C ALA A 2 10.02 -5.96 13.96
N LEU A 3 10.84 -5.15 14.63
CA LEU A 3 10.53 -3.73 14.79
C LEU A 3 10.46 -3.15 13.38
N LEU A 4 9.34 -2.49 13.04
CA LEU A 4 9.21 -1.75 11.80
C LEU A 4 10.30 -0.67 11.79
N ALA A 5 11.18 -0.70 10.78
CA ALA A 5 12.07 0.41 10.53
C ALA A 5 11.22 1.64 10.17
N ARG A 6 11.62 2.82 10.66
CA ARG A 6 10.99 4.10 10.35
C ARG A 6 12.05 5.01 9.76
N LYS A 7 11.75 5.74 8.68
CA LYS A 7 12.63 6.81 8.22
C LYS A 7 12.53 8.01 9.19
N GLU A 8 13.62 8.77 9.34
CA GLU A 8 13.80 9.73 10.45
C GLU A 8 13.06 11.07 10.30
N VAL A 9 12.51 11.40 9.13
CA VAL A 9 11.72 12.62 8.92
C VAL A 9 10.36 12.50 9.62
N GLU A 10 9.88 13.62 10.16
CA GLU A 10 8.67 13.67 10.98
C GLU A 10 7.41 13.30 10.18
N ARG A 11 7.30 13.72 8.90
CA ARG A 11 6.23 13.37 7.95
C ARG A 11 6.72 13.42 6.49
N TYR A 12 6.25 12.50 5.66
CA TYR A 12 6.48 12.44 4.22
C TYR A 12 5.17 12.58 3.45
N THR A 13 5.26 13.06 2.20
CA THR A 13 4.14 13.02 1.26
C THR A 13 4.32 11.91 0.21
N TYR A 14 3.26 11.63 -0.56
CA TYR A 14 3.34 10.72 -1.70
C TYR A 14 4.36 11.20 -2.74
N GLY A 15 4.51 12.52 -2.91
CA GLY A 15 5.55 13.12 -3.76
C GLY A 15 6.97 12.77 -3.29
N ASP A 16 7.21 12.80 -1.97
CA ASP A 16 8.49 12.34 -1.41
C ASP A 16 8.69 10.83 -1.64
N TYR A 17 7.65 10.03 -1.41
CA TYR A 17 7.68 8.58 -1.62
C TYR A 17 8.06 8.20 -3.05
N LEU A 18 7.56 8.92 -4.05
CA LEU A 18 7.89 8.69 -5.47
C LEU A 18 9.37 8.94 -5.81
N SER A 19 10.12 9.62 -4.95
CA SER A 19 11.57 9.83 -5.12
C SER A 19 12.43 8.71 -4.55
N TRP A 20 11.83 7.76 -3.82
CA TRP A 20 12.55 6.67 -3.15
C TRP A 20 12.91 5.54 -4.11
N PRO A 21 13.88 4.68 -3.73
CA PRO A 21 14.24 3.52 -4.54
C PRO A 21 13.08 2.52 -4.67
N ASP A 22 12.86 2.02 -5.89
CA ASP A 22 11.79 1.05 -6.22
C ASP A 22 11.91 -0.30 -5.50
N ASP A 23 13.09 -0.62 -4.97
CA ASP A 23 13.35 -1.86 -4.22
C ASP A 23 12.93 -1.77 -2.74
N GLU A 24 12.59 -0.57 -2.26
CA GLU A 24 12.00 -0.37 -0.95
C GLU A 24 10.46 -0.42 -1.01
N ARG A 25 9.83 -0.95 0.04
CA ARG A 25 8.36 -0.97 0.14
C ARG A 25 7.92 -0.31 1.43
N TRP A 26 7.19 0.77 1.30
CA TRP A 26 6.74 1.57 2.42
C TRP A 26 5.24 1.84 2.31
N GLU A 27 4.59 1.94 3.47
CA GLU A 27 3.27 2.56 3.59
C GLU A 27 3.41 3.89 4.33
N LEU A 28 2.78 4.94 3.82
CA LEU A 28 2.66 6.21 4.54
C LEU A 28 1.33 6.21 5.29
N ILE A 29 1.40 6.41 6.61
CA ILE A 29 0.21 6.53 7.47
C ILE A 29 0.37 7.81 8.27
N GLU A 30 -0.43 8.83 7.93
CA GLU A 30 -0.34 10.18 8.49
C GLU A 30 1.06 10.80 8.32
N GLY A 31 1.71 10.49 7.20
CA GLY A 31 3.06 10.91 6.83
C GLY A 31 4.17 10.06 7.44
N VAL A 32 3.84 9.09 8.30
CA VAL A 32 4.85 8.20 8.91
C VAL A 32 5.11 7.02 7.99
N ALA A 33 6.37 6.82 7.60
CA ALA A 33 6.79 5.72 6.76
C ALA A 33 6.97 4.40 7.55
N TYR A 34 6.24 3.37 7.15
CA TYR A 34 6.30 2.02 7.71
C TYR A 34 6.89 1.03 6.71
N ASP A 35 7.97 0.35 7.10
CA ASP A 35 8.64 -0.64 6.26
C ASP A 35 7.79 -1.92 6.11
N MET A 36 7.49 -2.29 4.86
CA MET A 36 6.74 -3.51 4.52
C MET A 36 7.65 -4.73 4.29
N SER A 37 8.93 -4.61 4.64
CA SER A 37 9.90 -5.69 4.63
C SER A 37 9.91 -6.46 5.96
N PRO A 38 10.17 -7.78 5.94
CA PRO A 38 10.35 -8.62 4.75
C PRO A 38 9.02 -8.91 4.03
N ALA A 39 9.12 -9.36 2.79
CA ALA A 39 7.95 -9.77 2.00
C ALA A 39 7.07 -10.81 2.73
N PRO A 40 5.74 -10.82 2.48
CA PRO A 40 4.84 -11.69 3.21
C PRO A 40 5.13 -13.17 2.98
N SER A 41 4.84 -14.00 3.99
CA SER A 41 5.06 -15.45 3.91
C SER A 41 4.22 -16.11 2.80
N ARG A 42 4.65 -17.30 2.35
CA ARG A 42 3.87 -18.11 1.40
C ARG A 42 2.44 -18.40 1.88
N TRP A 43 2.23 -18.62 3.18
CA TRP A 43 0.90 -18.82 3.75
C TRP A 43 0.03 -17.57 3.64
N HIS A 44 0.59 -16.39 3.91
CA HIS A 44 -0.10 -15.11 3.71
C HIS A 44 -0.53 -14.95 2.25
N GLN A 45 0.38 -15.21 1.30
CA GLN A 45 0.08 -15.13 -0.13
C GLN A 45 -1.02 -16.12 -0.57
N GLN A 46 -1.03 -17.34 -0.02
CA GLN A 46 -2.08 -18.32 -0.31
C GLN A 46 -3.47 -17.85 0.16
N ILE A 47 -3.56 -17.33 1.39
CA ILE A 47 -4.83 -16.87 1.95
C ILE A 47 -5.32 -15.62 1.21
N ALA A 48 -4.45 -14.62 1.04
CA ALA A 48 -4.79 -13.38 0.36
C ALA A 48 -5.21 -13.62 -1.10
N GLY A 49 -4.49 -14.49 -1.82
CA GLY A 49 -4.81 -14.83 -3.20
C GLY A 49 -6.15 -15.55 -3.37
N GLU A 50 -6.51 -16.44 -2.44
CA GLU A 50 -7.81 -17.12 -2.47
C GLU A 50 -8.96 -16.14 -2.22
N LEU A 51 -8.80 -15.24 -1.25
CA LEU A 51 -9.78 -14.18 -0.98
C LEU A 51 -9.97 -13.27 -2.19
N PHE A 52 -8.86 -12.80 -2.78
CA PHE A 52 -8.90 -11.99 -4.00
C PHE A 52 -9.65 -12.70 -5.13
N LYS A 53 -9.33 -13.97 -5.39
CA LYS A 53 -9.98 -14.76 -6.43
C LYS A 53 -11.50 -14.82 -6.22
N GLN A 54 -11.96 -15.11 -5.01
CA GLN A 54 -13.40 -15.20 -4.73
C GLN A 54 -14.11 -13.85 -4.92
N ILE A 55 -13.50 -12.75 -4.45
CA ILE A 55 -14.04 -11.39 -4.62
C ILE A 55 -14.06 -11.01 -6.11
N ALA A 56 -12.97 -11.22 -6.83
CA ALA A 56 -12.85 -10.89 -8.25
C ALA A 56 -13.87 -11.66 -9.10
N VAL A 57 -14.03 -12.96 -8.86
CA VAL A 57 -15.05 -13.78 -9.53
C VAL A 57 -16.45 -13.24 -9.25
N PHE A 58 -16.77 -12.93 -8.00
CA PHE A 58 -18.06 -12.35 -7.64
C PHE A 58 -18.34 -11.02 -8.36
N LEU A 59 -17.31 -10.20 -8.58
CA LEU A 59 -17.43 -8.89 -9.23
C LEU A 59 -17.54 -8.96 -10.77
N THR A 60 -17.42 -10.14 -11.39
CA THR A 60 -17.52 -10.29 -12.85
C THR A 60 -18.85 -9.75 -13.38
N GLY A 61 -18.79 -8.79 -14.33
CA GLY A 61 -19.95 -8.14 -14.93
C GLY A 61 -20.65 -7.12 -14.02
N LYS A 62 -20.07 -6.76 -12.87
CA LYS A 62 -20.54 -5.68 -11.99
C LYS A 62 -19.78 -4.38 -12.26
N LYS A 63 -20.18 -3.30 -11.59
CA LYS A 63 -19.55 -1.98 -11.72
C LYS A 63 -18.22 -1.84 -10.96
N CYS A 64 -17.95 -2.75 -10.02
CA CYS A 64 -16.75 -2.68 -9.17
C CYS A 64 -15.70 -3.68 -9.66
N GLU A 65 -14.44 -3.38 -9.37
CA GLU A 65 -13.27 -4.20 -9.72
C GLU A 65 -12.46 -4.52 -8.46
N ALA A 66 -11.76 -5.65 -8.47
CA ALA A 66 -10.87 -6.03 -7.38
C ALA A 66 -9.41 -5.79 -7.81
N TYR A 67 -8.62 -5.20 -6.92
CA TYR A 67 -7.18 -5.00 -7.07
C TYR A 67 -6.44 -5.82 -6.00
N PHE A 68 -5.23 -6.30 -6.33
CA PHE A 68 -4.41 -7.10 -5.41
C PHE A 68 -3.10 -6.36 -5.12
N ALA A 69 -2.55 -6.55 -3.93
CA ALA A 69 -1.26 -5.97 -3.56
C ALA A 69 -0.11 -6.59 -4.38
N PRO A 70 0.94 -5.82 -4.74
CA PRO A 70 1.14 -4.40 -4.43
C PRO A 70 0.35 -3.46 -5.34
N PHE A 71 -0.29 -2.45 -4.76
CA PHE A 71 -1.00 -1.38 -5.46
C PHE A 71 -1.11 -0.16 -4.54
N ASP A 72 -0.67 1.00 -5.00
CA ASP A 72 -0.74 2.23 -4.20
C ASP A 72 -2.17 2.75 -4.13
N VAL A 73 -2.65 2.99 -2.92
CA VAL A 73 -3.94 3.65 -2.67
C VAL A 73 -3.67 4.95 -1.93
N ARG A 74 -4.14 6.06 -2.50
CA ARG A 74 -4.00 7.41 -1.95
C ARG A 74 -5.34 7.85 -1.38
N LEU A 75 -5.33 8.51 -0.23
CA LEU A 75 -6.51 8.96 0.49
C LEU A 75 -6.43 10.48 0.74
N PRO A 76 -6.55 11.32 -0.31
CA PRO A 76 -6.43 12.77 -0.19
C PRO A 76 -7.56 13.38 0.67
N GLU A 77 -7.24 14.43 1.42
CA GLU A 77 -8.25 15.25 2.09
C GLU A 77 -8.89 16.27 1.12
N ALA A 78 -10.17 16.07 0.81
CA ALA A 78 -10.93 16.93 -0.10
C ALA A 78 -10.29 17.05 -1.50
N ASP A 79 -9.80 18.24 -1.85
CA ASP A 79 -9.18 18.56 -3.15
C ASP A 79 -7.64 18.63 -3.05
N GLU A 80 -7.06 17.98 -2.05
CA GLU A 80 -5.61 17.83 -1.91
C GLU A 80 -4.98 17.21 -3.16
N ASP A 81 -3.83 17.75 -3.57
CA ASP A 81 -3.07 17.21 -4.69
C ASP A 81 -2.47 15.85 -4.31
N ASP A 82 -2.49 14.91 -5.26
CA ASP A 82 -1.95 13.57 -5.06
C ASP A 82 -0.50 13.57 -4.55
N SER A 83 0.33 14.57 -4.89
CA SER A 83 1.71 14.67 -4.41
C SER A 83 1.84 15.06 -2.95
N GLU A 84 0.80 15.66 -2.36
CA GLU A 84 0.82 16.17 -0.99
C GLU A 84 0.22 15.20 0.03
N VAL A 85 -0.48 14.15 -0.43
CA VAL A 85 -1.10 13.11 0.41
C VAL A 85 -0.07 12.47 1.35
N MET A 86 -0.42 12.38 2.64
CA MET A 86 0.42 11.86 3.72
C MET A 86 -0.05 10.51 4.28
#